data_AF-A0A3L7AMA0-F1
#
_entry.id   AF-A0A3L7AMA0-F1
#
_cell.length_a   1.000
_cell.length_b   1.000
_cell.length_c   1.000
_cell.angle_alpha   90.00
_cell.angle_beta   90.00
_cell.angle_gamma   90.00
#
_symmetry.space_group_name_H-M   'P 1'
#
loop_
_entity.id
_entity.type
_entity.pdbx_description
1 polymer ?
#
loop_
_entity_poly.entity_id
_entity_poly.type
_entity_poly.pdbx_seq_one_letter_code
_entity_poly.pdbx_strand_id
1 'polypeptide(L)'
;MRLVKCTDCGAEISPRAKACLKCGAPLRRGCNRRTAAIIFGCLVAFLIIARVARESPRDAVTTAEVIRAEPAPQAVEPQIAESNLMSRDDVLRAIAAFREACRPLGGAMWADLTAVKARVQKEYAPHRLAKGWKTSIELELVVPDKPRLIPAYDERTGVIAGHHLWYDLGGGKEPGFFASKRVSQMLCGSPIDQNGNVTFAKAPGLAFIP
;
A
#
# COMPACT_ATOMS: atom_id res chain seq x y z
N MET A 1 48.15 13.22 -1.22
CA MET A 1 47.40 14.39 -0.71
C MET A 1 48.15 15.65 -1.14
N ARG A 2 47.49 16.67 -1.71
CA ARG A 2 48.16 17.90 -2.17
C ARG A 2 48.40 18.83 -0.97
N LEU A 3 49.66 19.03 -0.57
CA LEU A 3 50.05 20.02 0.44
C LEU A 3 50.06 21.43 -0.18
N VAL A 4 49.79 22.44 0.65
CA VAL A 4 49.85 23.86 0.25
C VAL A 4 50.95 24.56 1.03
N LYS A 5 51.61 25.57 0.45
CA LYS A 5 52.66 26.32 1.13
C LYS A 5 52.04 27.45 1.97
N CYS A 6 52.51 27.59 3.21
CA CYS A 6 52.17 28.74 4.05
C CYS A 6 52.71 30.02 3.41
N THR A 7 51.85 31.03 3.30
CA THR A 7 52.18 32.32 2.69
C THR A 7 53.22 33.12 3.46
N ASP A 8 53.33 32.91 4.78
CA ASP A 8 54.21 33.69 5.65
C ASP A 8 55.59 33.06 5.83
N CYS A 9 55.69 31.72 5.91
CA CYS A 9 56.96 31.03 6.20
C CYS A 9 57.37 29.97 5.17
N GLY A 10 56.56 29.73 4.13
CA GLY A 10 56.86 28.78 3.06
C GLY A 10 56.73 27.29 3.43
N ALA A 11 56.42 26.95 4.69
CA ALA A 11 56.28 25.56 5.12
C ALA A 11 55.09 24.86 4.43
N GLU A 12 55.27 23.58 4.11
CA GLU A 12 54.19 22.75 3.54
C GLU A 12 53.21 22.30 4.62
N ILE A 13 51.94 22.57 4.40
CA ILE A 13 50.87 22.36 5.37
C ILE A 13 49.67 21.67 4.72
N SER A 14 48.91 20.96 5.55
CA SER A 14 47.65 20.36 5.12
C SER A 14 46.63 21.45 4.78
N PRO A 15 45.87 21.34 3.67
CA PRO A 15 44.85 22.31 3.30
C PRO A 15 43.67 22.39 4.30
N ARG A 16 43.58 21.46 5.25
CA ARG A 16 42.57 21.47 6.31
C ARG A 16 43.04 22.13 7.61
N ALA A 17 44.33 22.47 7.74
CA ALA A 17 44.85 23.12 8.94
C ALA A 17 44.18 24.49 9.17
N LYS A 18 44.02 24.90 10.44
CA LYS A 18 43.49 26.22 10.81
C LYS A 18 44.61 27.29 10.89
N ALA A 19 45.82 26.88 11.25
CA ALA A 19 47.00 27.72 11.33
C ALA A 19 48.25 26.93 10.91
N CYS A 20 49.33 27.63 10.55
CA CYS A 20 50.61 26.99 10.26
C CYS A 20 51.26 26.48 11.55
N LEU A 21 51.67 25.19 11.57
CA LEU A 21 52.35 24.60 12.73
C LEU A 21 53.75 25.18 12.98
N LYS A 22 54.38 25.78 11.96
CA LYS A 22 55.75 26.30 12.06
C LYS A 22 55.81 27.74 12.55
N CYS A 23 54.93 28.62 12.07
CA CYS A 23 54.95 30.04 12.40
C CYS A 23 53.71 30.55 13.14
N GLY A 24 52.69 29.72 13.34
CA GLY A 24 51.45 30.12 14.02
C GLY A 24 50.51 31.01 13.20
N ALA A 25 50.88 31.41 11.97
CA ALA A 25 50.05 32.29 11.16
C ALA A 25 48.70 31.64 10.81
N PRO A 26 47.58 32.38 10.94
CA PRO A 26 46.24 31.87 10.63
C PRO A 26 46.07 31.74 9.11
N LEU A 27 45.48 30.63 8.67
CA LEU A 27 45.25 30.39 7.25
C LEU A 27 44.02 31.15 6.78
N ARG A 28 44.21 32.27 6.09
CA ARG A 28 43.15 32.99 5.40
C ARG A 28 42.61 32.13 4.26
N ARG A 29 41.54 31.37 4.52
CA ARG A 29 40.75 30.75 3.46
C ARG A 29 40.16 31.87 2.62
N GLY A 30 40.63 32.01 1.38
CA GLY A 30 40.04 32.92 0.42
C GLY A 30 38.55 32.58 0.31
N CYS A 31 37.70 33.47 0.82
CA CYS A 31 36.26 33.32 0.67
C CYS A 31 35.99 33.40 -0.83
N ASN A 32 35.70 32.26 -1.44
CA ASN A 32 35.54 32.17 -2.89
C ASN A 32 34.34 33.06 -3.26
N ARG A 33 34.57 34.06 -4.12
CA ARG A 33 33.57 35.03 -4.55
C ARG A 33 32.31 34.34 -5.13
N ARG A 34 32.47 33.12 -5.66
CA ARG A 34 31.37 32.25 -6.10
C ARG A 34 30.48 31.75 -4.95
N THR A 35 31.04 31.43 -3.79
CA THR A 35 30.27 30.97 -2.61
C THR A 35 29.42 32.10 -2.04
N ALA A 36 29.94 33.33 -2.02
CA ALA A 36 29.16 34.50 -1.61
C ALA A 36 27.96 34.76 -2.55
N ALA A 37 28.14 34.60 -3.87
CA ALA A 37 27.08 34.76 -4.86
C ALA A 37 25.96 33.73 -4.70
N ILE A 38 26.30 32.46 -4.41
CA ILE A 38 25.31 31.39 -4.20
C ILE A 38 24.46 31.67 -2.95
N ILE A 39 25.09 32.06 -1.83
CA ILE A 39 24.38 32.36 -0.59
C ILE A 39 23.40 33.53 -0.80
N PHE A 40 23.84 34.58 -1.49
CA PHE A 40 22.98 35.73 -1.79
C PHE A 40 21.80 35.35 -2.70
N GLY A 41 22.03 34.50 -3.72
CA GLY A 41 20.97 33.98 -4.58
C GLY A 41 19.93 33.17 -3.82
N CYS A 42 20.34 32.28 -2.91
CA CYS A 42 19.41 31.51 -2.06
C CYS A 42 18.58 32.42 -1.14
N LEU A 43 19.18 33.47 -0.57
CA LEU A 43 18.49 34.42 0.30
C LEU A 43 17.40 35.19 -0.47
N VAL A 44 17.70 35.65 -1.69
CA VAL A 44 16.72 36.35 -2.54
C VAL A 44 15.57 35.41 -2.95
N ALA A 45 15.87 34.16 -3.33
CA ALA A 45 14.84 33.17 -3.66
C ALA A 45 13.93 32.86 -2.46
N PHE A 46 14.50 32.74 -1.25
CA PHE A 46 13.72 32.51 -0.03
C PHE A 46 12.80 33.69 0.30
N LEU A 47 13.27 34.93 0.12
CA LEU A 47 12.45 36.13 0.32
C LEU A 47 11.29 36.22 -0.68
N ILE A 48 11.50 35.81 -1.95
CA ILE A 48 10.42 35.75 -2.96
C ILE A 48 9.37 34.71 -2.57
N ILE A 49 9.79 33.50 -2.18
CA ILE A 49 8.86 32.43 -1.72
C ILE A 49 8.07 32.88 -0.49
N ALA A 50 8.74 33.50 0.49
CA ALA A 50 8.09 34.02 1.70
C ALA A 50 7.08 35.15 1.40
N ARG A 51 7.33 35.96 0.36
CA ARG A 51 6.39 37.01 -0.06
C ARG A 51 5.16 36.42 -0.77
N VAL A 52 5.35 35.46 -1.67
CA VAL A 52 4.24 34.75 -2.34
C VAL A 52 3.37 33.99 -1.33
N ALA A 53 3.96 33.42 -0.28
CA ALA A 53 3.22 32.77 0.79
C ALA A 53 2.35 33.71 1.64
N ARG A 54 2.60 35.04 1.62
CA ARG A 54 1.81 36.03 2.40
C ARG A 54 0.58 36.56 1.67
N GLU A 55 0.47 36.36 0.36
CA GLU A 55 -0.62 36.93 -0.45
C GLU A 55 -1.77 35.94 -0.71
N SER A 56 -1.80 34.76 -0.08
CA SER A 56 -2.96 33.88 -0.21
C SER A 56 -4.14 34.43 0.62
N PRO A 57 -5.20 34.96 -0.02
CA PRO A 57 -6.35 35.49 0.69
C PRO A 57 -7.06 34.31 1.35
N ARG A 58 -7.13 34.35 2.67
CA ARG A 58 -8.07 33.55 3.43
C ARG A 58 -9.46 34.09 3.16
N ASP A 59 -10.09 33.65 2.09
CA ASP A 59 -11.55 33.60 2.02
C ASP A 59 -11.99 32.60 3.08
N ALA A 60 -12.23 33.11 4.28
CA ALA A 60 -12.90 32.43 5.36
C ALA A 60 -14.36 32.22 4.92
N VAL A 61 -14.58 31.24 4.05
CA VAL A 61 -15.89 30.65 3.86
C VAL A 61 -16.22 29.93 5.16
N THR A 62 -17.09 30.56 5.95
CA THR A 62 -17.73 29.97 7.11
C THR A 62 -18.65 28.86 6.62
N THR A 63 -18.08 27.71 6.28
CA THR A 63 -18.81 26.45 6.22
C THR A 63 -19.19 26.09 7.65
N ALA A 64 -20.36 26.58 8.08
CA ALA A 64 -21.21 25.83 8.97
C ALA A 64 -21.63 24.56 8.23
N GLU A 65 -20.66 23.65 8.04
CA GLU A 65 -20.83 22.34 7.47
C GLU A 65 -21.68 21.60 8.48
N VAL A 66 -22.95 21.47 8.14
CA VAL A 66 -23.88 20.55 8.77
C VAL A 66 -23.15 19.21 8.80
N ILE A 67 -22.62 18.84 9.97
CA ILE A 67 -22.11 17.49 10.24
C ILE A 67 -23.35 16.59 10.19
N ARG A 68 -23.82 16.28 8.97
CA ARG A 68 -24.71 15.17 8.73
C ARG A 68 -23.88 13.96 9.10
N ALA A 69 -24.23 13.36 10.23
CA ALA A 69 -23.69 12.07 10.62
C ALA A 69 -23.78 11.18 9.39
N GLU A 70 -22.60 10.80 8.87
CA GLU A 70 -22.52 9.86 7.76
C GLU A 70 -23.28 8.61 8.21
N PRO A 71 -24.31 8.18 7.47
CA PRO A 71 -25.10 7.03 7.87
C PRO A 71 -24.17 5.86 8.15
N ALA A 72 -24.41 5.14 9.24
CA ALA A 72 -23.58 4.01 9.63
C ALA A 72 -23.39 3.07 8.40
N PRO A 73 -22.17 2.59 8.14
CA PRO A 73 -21.91 1.74 6.99
C PRO A 73 -22.89 0.58 6.97
N GLN A 74 -23.73 0.50 5.95
CA GLN A 74 -24.67 -0.59 5.81
C GLN A 74 -23.87 -1.88 5.58
N ALA A 75 -24.28 -2.97 6.23
CA ALA A 75 -23.66 -4.27 6.01
C ALA A 75 -23.78 -4.63 4.51
N VAL A 76 -22.64 -4.89 3.87
CA VAL A 76 -22.60 -5.20 2.44
C VAL A 76 -23.21 -6.58 2.20
N GLU A 77 -24.40 -6.60 1.59
CA GLU A 77 -25.06 -7.83 1.21
C GLU A 77 -24.34 -8.46 -0.01
N PRO A 78 -24.00 -9.76 0.03
CA PRO A 78 -23.39 -10.43 -1.12
C PRO A 78 -24.32 -10.49 -2.33
N GLN A 79 -23.80 -10.05 -3.49
CA GLN A 79 -24.43 -10.18 -4.79
C GLN A 79 -24.07 -11.56 -5.37
N ILE A 80 -25.02 -12.49 -5.34
CA ILE A 80 -24.80 -13.86 -5.82
C ILE A 80 -25.42 -14.00 -7.20
N ALA A 81 -24.60 -14.32 -8.21
CA ALA A 81 -25.10 -14.64 -9.54
C ALA A 81 -25.93 -15.93 -9.51
N GLU A 82 -27.05 -15.95 -10.23
CA GLU A 82 -27.90 -17.15 -10.33
C GLU A 82 -27.10 -18.34 -10.89
N SER A 83 -27.26 -19.51 -10.28
CA SER A 83 -26.60 -20.74 -10.69
C SER A 83 -27.47 -21.94 -10.33
N ASN A 84 -27.43 -22.97 -11.18
CA ASN A 84 -28.05 -24.26 -10.91
C ASN A 84 -27.10 -25.25 -10.22
N LEU A 85 -25.85 -24.86 -9.96
CA LEU A 85 -24.84 -25.73 -9.35
C LEU A 85 -24.87 -25.72 -7.83
N MET A 86 -25.40 -24.65 -7.21
CA MET A 86 -25.38 -24.48 -5.77
C MET A 86 -26.52 -23.55 -5.33
N SER A 87 -27.06 -23.78 -4.13
CA SER A 87 -28.07 -22.92 -3.55
C SER A 87 -27.48 -21.59 -3.08
N ARG A 88 -28.31 -20.54 -2.96
CA ARG A 88 -27.89 -19.24 -2.39
C ARG A 88 -27.33 -19.41 -0.97
N ASP A 89 -27.96 -20.26 -0.16
CA ASP A 89 -27.56 -20.50 1.24
C ASP A 89 -26.19 -21.17 1.35
N ASP A 90 -25.89 -22.12 0.45
CA ASP A 90 -24.57 -22.75 0.38
C ASP A 90 -23.48 -21.76 -0.04
N VAL A 91 -23.77 -20.84 -0.96
CA VAL A 91 -22.84 -19.76 -1.33
C VAL A 91 -22.60 -18.81 -0.16
N LEU A 92 -23.64 -18.42 0.58
CA LEU A 92 -23.50 -17.59 1.78
C LEU A 92 -22.68 -18.29 2.87
N ARG A 93 -22.91 -19.60 3.06
CA ARG A 93 -22.11 -20.44 3.97
C ARG A 93 -20.64 -20.51 3.53
N ALA A 94 -20.37 -20.57 2.23
CA ALA A 94 -19.00 -20.59 1.71
C ALA A 94 -18.30 -19.25 1.95
N ILE A 95 -19.01 -18.13 1.73
CA ILE A 95 -18.50 -16.79 2.05
C ILE A 95 -18.19 -16.67 3.55
N ALA A 96 -19.05 -17.19 4.43
CA ALA A 96 -18.80 -17.19 5.87
C ALA A 96 -17.54 -18.00 6.24
N ALA A 97 -17.38 -19.21 5.69
CA ALA A 97 -16.20 -20.03 5.89
C ALA A 97 -14.91 -19.37 5.36
N PHE A 98 -15.01 -18.69 4.21
CA PHE A 98 -13.90 -17.89 3.67
C PHE A 98 -13.52 -16.73 4.60
N ARG A 99 -14.50 -15.99 5.14
CA ARG A 99 -14.24 -14.89 6.09
C ARG A 99 -13.53 -15.38 7.35
N GLU A 100 -13.86 -16.57 7.81
CA GLU A 100 -13.18 -17.16 8.96
C GLU A 100 -11.71 -17.47 8.65
N ALA A 101 -11.44 -18.04 7.48
CA ALA A 101 -10.11 -18.51 7.07
C ALA A 101 -9.18 -17.38 6.56
N CYS A 102 -9.70 -16.37 5.87
CA CYS A 102 -8.92 -15.27 5.30
C CYS A 102 -8.77 -14.13 6.34
N ARG A 103 -7.76 -14.21 7.22
CA ARG A 103 -7.48 -13.17 8.23
C ARG A 103 -6.24 -12.36 7.85
N PRO A 104 -6.24 -11.01 8.00
CA PRO A 104 -7.23 -10.19 8.72
C PRO A 104 -8.49 -9.78 7.93
N LEU A 105 -8.51 -9.90 6.60
CA LEU A 105 -9.57 -9.36 5.74
C LEU A 105 -11.00 -9.74 6.17
N GLY A 106 -11.26 -11.03 6.40
CA GLY A 106 -12.57 -11.55 6.80
C GLY A 106 -13.07 -11.11 8.18
N GLY A 107 -12.21 -10.46 8.96
CA GLY A 107 -12.51 -9.84 10.24
C GLY A 107 -12.90 -8.37 10.13
N ALA A 108 -12.14 -7.50 10.80
CA ALA A 108 -12.45 -6.08 10.91
C ALA A 108 -12.48 -5.37 9.56
N MET A 109 -11.54 -5.72 8.67
CA MET A 109 -11.41 -5.12 7.33
C MET A 109 -12.60 -5.42 6.40
N TRP A 110 -13.43 -6.40 6.71
CA TRP A 110 -14.60 -6.73 5.88
C TRP A 110 -15.59 -5.57 5.79
N ALA A 111 -15.66 -4.74 6.84
CA ALA A 111 -16.55 -3.58 6.92
C ALA A 111 -16.18 -2.47 5.92
N ASP A 112 -14.98 -2.50 5.35
CA ASP A 112 -14.55 -1.53 4.34
C ASP A 112 -15.01 -1.89 2.93
N LEU A 113 -15.36 -3.15 2.66
CA LEU A 113 -15.71 -3.57 1.31
C LEU A 113 -16.99 -2.85 0.86
N THR A 114 -17.05 -2.44 -0.40
CA THR A 114 -18.25 -1.81 -0.98
C THR A 114 -19.14 -2.80 -1.71
N ALA A 115 -18.57 -3.91 -2.18
CA ALA A 115 -19.32 -5.00 -2.79
C ALA A 115 -18.62 -6.34 -2.55
N VAL A 116 -19.44 -7.37 -2.43
CA VAL A 116 -19.05 -8.78 -2.38
C VAL A 116 -19.85 -9.47 -3.47
N LYS A 117 -19.21 -10.00 -4.50
CA LYS A 117 -19.89 -10.71 -5.59
C LYS A 117 -19.41 -12.16 -5.65
N ALA A 118 -20.32 -13.09 -5.85
CA ALA A 118 -20.00 -14.50 -5.96
C ALA A 118 -20.59 -15.09 -7.25
N ARG A 119 -19.78 -15.86 -7.96
CA ARG A 119 -20.17 -16.62 -9.15
C ARG A 119 -19.82 -18.08 -8.96
N VAL A 120 -20.80 -18.97 -9.16
CA VAL A 120 -20.59 -20.42 -9.07
C VAL A 120 -20.39 -20.99 -10.46
N GLN A 121 -19.34 -21.79 -10.65
CA GLN A 121 -19.02 -22.42 -11.92
C GLN A 121 -18.47 -23.84 -11.75
N LYS A 122 -18.47 -24.61 -12.83
CA LYS A 122 -17.73 -25.88 -12.89
C LYS A 122 -16.24 -25.59 -12.95
N GLU A 123 -15.44 -26.42 -12.29
CA GLU A 123 -13.98 -26.25 -12.25
C GLU A 123 -13.31 -26.95 -13.42
N TYR A 124 -12.33 -26.29 -14.03
CA TYR A 124 -11.60 -26.78 -15.21
C TYR A 124 -10.08 -26.59 -15.09
N ALA A 125 -9.59 -25.83 -14.10
CA ALA A 125 -8.18 -25.57 -13.91
C ALA A 125 -7.46 -26.83 -13.36
N PRO A 126 -6.44 -27.36 -14.04
CA PRO A 126 -5.80 -28.62 -13.66
C PRO A 126 -5.28 -28.66 -12.21
N HIS A 127 -4.71 -27.55 -11.72
CA HIS A 127 -4.17 -27.48 -10.36
C HIS A 127 -5.26 -27.51 -9.27
N ARG A 128 -6.50 -27.14 -9.59
CA ARG A 128 -7.66 -27.20 -8.67
C ARG A 128 -8.38 -28.53 -8.78
N LEU A 129 -8.47 -29.08 -10.00
CA LEU A 129 -8.93 -30.45 -10.25
C LEU A 129 -8.04 -31.47 -9.51
N ALA A 130 -6.72 -31.25 -9.45
CA ALA A 130 -5.80 -32.07 -8.67
C ALA A 130 -6.12 -32.07 -7.16
N LYS A 131 -6.71 -30.98 -6.65
CA LYS A 131 -7.25 -30.87 -5.28
C LYS A 131 -8.64 -31.48 -5.11
N GLY A 132 -9.19 -32.06 -6.17
CA GLY A 132 -10.50 -32.71 -6.19
C GLY A 132 -11.68 -31.75 -6.31
N TRP A 133 -11.45 -30.50 -6.70
CA TRP A 133 -12.53 -29.51 -6.86
C TRP A 133 -13.34 -29.84 -8.12
N LYS A 134 -14.67 -29.92 -8.02
CA LYS A 134 -15.56 -30.06 -9.20
C LYS A 134 -16.36 -28.80 -9.46
N THR A 135 -16.69 -28.09 -8.39
CA THR A 135 -17.33 -26.78 -8.41
C THR A 135 -16.41 -25.76 -7.76
N SER A 136 -16.37 -24.55 -8.32
CA SER A 136 -15.69 -23.41 -7.72
C SER A 136 -16.61 -22.22 -7.58
N ILE A 137 -16.36 -21.41 -6.55
CA ILE A 137 -16.99 -20.12 -6.34
C ILE A 137 -15.91 -19.07 -6.57
N GLU A 138 -16.08 -18.26 -7.61
CA GLU A 138 -15.28 -17.07 -7.85
C GLU A 138 -15.85 -15.92 -7.01
N LEU A 139 -15.05 -15.41 -6.09
CA LEU A 139 -15.42 -14.34 -5.17
C LEU A 139 -14.65 -13.06 -5.52
N GLU A 140 -15.39 -12.02 -5.89
CA GLU A 140 -14.89 -10.68 -6.14
C GLU A 140 -15.24 -9.78 -4.95
N LEU A 141 -14.24 -9.16 -4.33
CA LEU A 141 -14.41 -8.18 -3.26
C LEU A 141 -13.92 -6.82 -3.74
N VAL A 142 -14.75 -5.78 -3.59
CA VAL A 142 -14.43 -4.43 -4.06
C VAL A 142 -13.99 -3.57 -2.87
N VAL A 143 -12.75 -3.06 -2.94
CA VAL A 143 -12.19 -2.12 -1.97
C VAL A 143 -12.51 -0.69 -2.43
N PRO A 144 -13.02 0.19 -1.57
CA PRO A 144 -13.29 1.59 -1.91
C PRO A 144 -11.99 2.35 -2.20
N ASP A 145 -12.10 3.52 -2.83
CA ASP A 145 -10.96 4.42 -3.07
C ASP A 145 -10.40 5.04 -1.78
N LYS A 146 -11.20 5.04 -0.71
CA LYS A 146 -10.85 5.61 0.60
C LYS A 146 -11.22 4.62 1.72
N PRO A 147 -10.54 3.46 1.81
CA PRO A 147 -10.80 2.50 2.87
C PRO A 147 -10.42 3.10 4.24
N ARG A 148 -11.11 2.66 5.30
CA ARG A 148 -10.89 3.12 6.68
C ARG A 148 -9.96 2.19 7.47
N LEU A 149 -10.13 0.89 7.28
CA LEU A 149 -9.45 -0.20 7.98
C LEU A 149 -8.47 -0.96 7.06
N ILE A 150 -8.80 -1.14 5.78
CA ILE A 150 -7.89 -1.68 4.78
C ILE A 150 -6.83 -0.60 4.48
N PRO A 151 -5.52 -0.91 4.51
CA PRO A 151 -4.51 0.07 4.15
C PRO A 151 -4.68 0.47 2.68
N ALA A 152 -4.66 1.77 2.38
CA ALA A 152 -4.77 2.25 1.00
C ALA A 152 -3.52 1.94 0.15
N TYR A 153 -2.38 1.70 0.80
CA TYR A 153 -1.09 1.39 0.19
C TYR A 153 -0.25 0.47 1.10
N ASP A 154 0.51 -0.44 0.50
CA ASP A 154 1.55 -1.26 1.17
C ASP A 154 2.79 -1.31 0.25
N GLU A 155 3.98 -1.18 0.81
CA GLU A 155 5.23 -1.10 0.03
C GLU A 155 5.48 -2.34 -0.85
N ARG A 156 4.97 -3.51 -0.46
CA ARG A 156 5.18 -4.78 -1.15
C ARG A 156 4.14 -5.04 -2.24
N THR A 157 2.94 -4.50 -2.09
CA THR A 157 1.83 -4.73 -3.04
C THR A 157 1.43 -3.50 -3.86
N GLY A 158 1.87 -2.30 -3.47
CA GLY A 158 1.51 -1.03 -4.09
C GLY A 158 0.19 -0.47 -3.56
N VAL A 159 -0.53 0.24 -4.44
CA VAL A 159 -1.87 0.78 -4.15
C VAL A 159 -2.86 -0.38 -3.93
N ILE A 160 -3.74 -0.22 -2.96
CA ILE A 160 -4.76 -1.22 -2.55
C ILE A 160 -6.16 -0.62 -2.64
N ALA A 161 -6.31 0.67 -2.33
CA ALA A 161 -7.55 1.38 -2.50
C ALA A 161 -8.06 1.30 -3.95
N GLY A 162 -9.36 1.11 -4.13
CA GLY A 162 -9.99 0.94 -5.45
C GLY A 162 -9.77 -0.42 -6.11
N HIS A 163 -9.05 -1.35 -5.49
CA HIS A 163 -8.81 -2.67 -6.09
C HIS A 163 -10.02 -3.61 -6.00
N HIS A 164 -10.15 -4.43 -7.04
CA HIS A 164 -10.97 -5.64 -7.03
C HIS A 164 -10.09 -6.83 -6.64
N LEU A 165 -10.41 -7.44 -5.50
CA LEU A 165 -9.77 -8.64 -4.97
C LEU A 165 -10.49 -9.86 -5.53
N TRP A 166 -9.74 -10.85 -6.00
CA TRP A 166 -10.29 -12.08 -6.57
C TRP A 166 -9.81 -13.30 -5.80
N TYR A 167 -10.74 -14.19 -5.51
CA TYR A 167 -10.50 -15.46 -4.85
C TYR A 167 -11.29 -16.57 -5.54
N ASP A 168 -10.69 -17.76 -5.60
CA ASP A 168 -11.37 -18.97 -6.05
C ASP A 168 -11.51 -19.92 -4.87
N LEU A 169 -12.74 -20.24 -4.49
CA LEU A 169 -13.06 -21.14 -3.38
C LEU A 169 -13.48 -22.49 -3.95
N GLY A 170 -13.10 -23.57 -3.27
CA GLY A 170 -13.54 -24.90 -3.63
C GLY A 170 -13.37 -25.91 -2.51
N GLY A 171 -14.08 -27.01 -2.66
CA GLY A 171 -14.14 -28.11 -1.70
C GLY A 171 -13.25 -29.27 -2.12
N GLY A 172 -13.82 -30.47 -2.23
CA GLY A 172 -13.09 -31.65 -2.69
C GLY A 172 -12.11 -32.25 -1.66
N LYS A 173 -10.99 -32.81 -2.14
CA LYS A 173 -10.00 -33.50 -1.30
C LYS A 173 -9.20 -32.53 -0.43
N GLU A 174 -8.91 -31.35 -0.98
CA GLU A 174 -8.24 -30.27 -0.27
C GLU A 174 -9.09 -29.00 -0.31
N PRO A 175 -10.02 -28.82 0.65
CA PRO A 175 -10.88 -27.65 0.70
C PRO A 175 -10.08 -26.39 1.06
N GLY A 176 -10.33 -25.30 0.34
CA GLY A 176 -9.56 -24.07 0.50
C GLY A 176 -9.91 -22.99 -0.51
N PHE A 177 -9.05 -21.99 -0.58
CA PHE A 177 -9.16 -20.93 -1.56
C PHE A 177 -7.80 -20.53 -2.15
N PHE A 178 -7.84 -20.00 -3.37
CA PHE A 178 -6.69 -19.37 -4.02
C PHE A 178 -6.85 -17.85 -4.01
N ALA A 179 -5.75 -17.14 -3.75
CA ALA A 179 -5.66 -15.69 -3.91
C ALA A 179 -4.80 -15.36 -5.14
N SER A 180 -5.41 -14.73 -6.16
CA SER A 180 -4.79 -14.54 -7.48
C SER A 180 -4.00 -13.24 -7.64
N LYS A 181 -4.15 -12.28 -6.72
CA LYS A 181 -3.41 -11.01 -6.72
C LYS A 181 -2.55 -10.88 -5.48
N ARG A 182 -1.41 -10.19 -5.59
CA ARG A 182 -0.54 -9.86 -4.45
C ARG A 182 -1.29 -9.16 -3.31
N VAL A 183 -2.18 -8.22 -3.67
CA VAL A 183 -3.06 -7.53 -2.70
C VAL A 183 -4.00 -8.52 -2.00
N SER A 184 -4.64 -9.43 -2.75
CA SER A 184 -5.49 -10.48 -2.18
C SER A 184 -4.72 -11.38 -1.21
N GLN A 185 -3.50 -11.79 -1.57
CA GLN A 185 -2.63 -12.62 -0.74
C GLN A 185 -2.30 -11.90 0.57
N MET A 186 -1.86 -10.65 0.48
CA MET A 186 -1.48 -9.83 1.63
C MET A 186 -2.65 -9.60 2.59
N LEU A 187 -3.85 -9.28 2.07
CA LEU A 187 -5.02 -9.02 2.91
C LEU A 187 -5.56 -10.28 3.62
N CYS A 188 -5.31 -11.48 3.09
CA CYS A 188 -5.58 -12.75 3.78
C CYS A 188 -4.40 -13.25 4.64
N GLY A 189 -3.34 -12.46 4.82
CA GLY A 189 -2.16 -12.88 5.59
C GLY A 189 -1.34 -14.01 4.93
N SER A 190 -1.59 -14.29 3.65
CA SER A 190 -0.85 -15.29 2.88
C SER A 190 0.51 -14.74 2.44
N PRO A 191 1.52 -15.62 2.23
CA PRO A 191 2.76 -15.21 1.60
C PRO A 191 2.52 -14.54 0.25
N ILE A 192 3.15 -13.39 0.04
CA ILE A 192 3.05 -12.64 -1.22
C ILE A 192 4.01 -13.26 -2.23
N ASP A 193 3.51 -13.74 -3.35
CA ASP A 193 4.34 -14.19 -4.46
C ASP A 193 4.58 -13.05 -5.46
N GLN A 194 5.85 -12.65 -5.62
CA GLN A 194 6.25 -11.57 -6.52
C GLN A 194 6.14 -11.93 -8.01
N ASN A 195 6.07 -13.23 -8.34
CA ASN A 195 5.87 -13.73 -9.70
C ASN A 195 4.39 -13.82 -10.08
N GLY A 196 3.47 -13.48 -9.16
CA GLY A 196 2.04 -13.51 -9.40
C GLY A 196 1.44 -14.92 -9.41
N ASN A 197 2.15 -15.92 -8.86
CA ASN A 197 1.54 -17.24 -8.69
C ASN A 197 0.39 -17.16 -7.67
N VAL A 198 -0.60 -18.02 -7.88
CA VAL A 198 -1.72 -18.19 -6.95
C VAL A 198 -1.24 -18.87 -5.67
N THR A 199 -1.59 -18.30 -4.51
CA THR A 199 -1.30 -18.93 -3.21
C THR A 199 -2.54 -19.66 -2.71
N PHE A 200 -2.36 -20.92 -2.32
CA PHE A 200 -3.43 -21.74 -1.74
C PHE A 200 -3.46 -21.60 -0.22
N ALA A 201 -4.64 -21.36 0.34
CA ALA A 201 -4.89 -21.43 1.77
C ALA A 201 -5.95 -22.49 2.07
N LYS A 202 -5.68 -23.37 3.04
CA LYS A 202 -6.64 -24.38 3.49
C LYS A 202 -7.78 -23.71 4.25
N ALA A 203 -9.01 -24.13 3.96
CA ALA A 203 -10.20 -23.69 4.67
C ALA A 203 -11.15 -24.88 4.83
N PRO A 204 -11.02 -25.68 5.90
CA PRO A 204 -11.83 -26.89 6.11
C PRO A 204 -13.34 -26.64 6.08
N GLY A 205 -13.78 -25.44 6.46
CA GLY A 205 -15.19 -25.01 6.39
C GLY A 205 -15.78 -25.03 4.97
N LEU A 206 -14.96 -25.12 3.91
CA LEU A 206 -15.37 -25.22 2.51
C LEU A 206 -15.55 -26.66 2.01
N ALA A 207 -15.36 -27.68 2.85
CA ALA A 207 -15.43 -29.09 2.45
C ALA A 207 -16.79 -29.54 1.88
N PHE A 208 -17.85 -28.76 2.10
CA PHE A 208 -19.18 -29.06 1.59
C PHE A 208 -19.38 -28.65 0.12
N ILE A 209 -18.46 -27.88 -0.46
CA ILE A 209 -18.52 -27.52 -1.88
C ILE A 209 -18.21 -28.78 -2.72
N PRO A 210 -19.04 -29.14 -3.71
CA PRO A 210 -18.90 -30.38 -4.50
C PRO A 210 -17.62 -30.53 -5.33
#